data_AF-A0A7X6ULU7-F1
#
_entry.id   AF-A0A7X6ULU7-F1
#
_cell.length_a   1.000
_cell.length_b   1.000
_cell.length_c   1.000
_cell.angle_alpha   90.00
_cell.angle_beta   90.00
_cell.angle_gamma   90.00
#
_symmetry.space_group_name_H-M   'P 1'
#
loop_
_entity.id
_entity.type
_entity.pdbx_description
1 polymer ?
#
loop_
_entity_poly.entity_id
_entity_poly.type
_entity_poly.pdbx_seq_one_letter_code
_entity_poly.pdbx_strand_id
1 'polypeptide(L)'
;MDYWWQLKYIRRRRQIVGTFVRHGLGYFVQKAGLGDPGITAISSALGNENNADRYLLAVNLREAFMELGPTFVKLGQLLSTRSDMLPPVFIEELEKLQDKVTPISYEAITQVLKEDLGDLDNIFSFFDPEPLAAASIGQVHRACLKSGEDVIVKVQRPGIESIVRNDLEILKGLARRSERRSAEASQIGVYAIVEDFAKTLLRELDYDREARNTEQVFHNFADDKRVLIPRVYRQYSTPRVLIEDYIKGYKLSDIEGIDQQGWSRRNLSRLGTEAFLSQILLHGFFQADPHPGNILAVNENTIAFIDFGEIGYLGERRLMFIGELLMAINNKDPYKATSILGDMGILGDIDNIEAFSEDLGELLDGLMIGTIGDVDIRTLRADIMTLAYRYHLKIPAYLTSLMKALITVEGLGKKLDPTFNINEVASPLAAKVYAERMKPKNIARYIQNRYYQDIRYLKNLPMNLNKTLKKTGEGKLLINMEMDFTPRATRKITQLISRLGFAMITTGALIGSALVLMTNHSP
;
A
#
# COMPACT_ATOMS: atom_id res chain seq x y z
N MET A 1 33.81 -17.11 6.26
CA MET A 1 32.56 -17.82 5.89
C MET A 1 32.07 -17.52 4.47
N ASP A 2 32.83 -16.77 3.63
CA ASP A 2 32.36 -16.32 2.30
C ASP A 2 32.58 -17.30 1.12
N TYR A 3 33.44 -18.32 1.28
CA TYR A 3 33.91 -19.12 0.13
C TYR A 3 32.85 -20.09 -0.43
N TRP A 4 32.07 -20.72 0.46
CA TRP A 4 30.97 -21.63 0.08
C TRP A 4 29.77 -20.89 -0.53
N TRP A 5 29.57 -19.63 -0.12
CA TRP A 5 28.51 -18.75 -0.63
C TRP A 5 28.70 -18.42 -2.12
N GLN A 6 29.96 -18.30 -2.57
CA GLN A 6 30.26 -17.94 -3.96
C GLN A 6 30.05 -19.08 -4.96
N LEU A 7 30.28 -20.34 -4.56
CA LEU A 7 30.23 -21.49 -5.49
C LEU A 7 28.80 -21.92 -5.83
N LYS A 8 27.89 -21.97 -4.84
CA LYS A 8 26.50 -22.43 -5.03
C LYS A 8 25.73 -21.57 -6.04
N TYR A 9 25.97 -20.26 -6.04
CA TYR A 9 25.21 -19.29 -6.85
C TYR A 9 25.96 -18.79 -8.10
N ILE A 10 27.15 -19.35 -8.40
CA ILE A 10 28.05 -18.76 -9.40
C ILE A 10 27.45 -18.72 -10.80
N ARG A 11 26.71 -19.77 -11.20
CA ARG A 11 26.06 -19.85 -12.52
C ARG A 11 24.97 -18.79 -12.66
N ARG A 12 24.05 -18.70 -11.69
CA ARG A 12 22.97 -17.73 -11.71
C ARG A 12 23.49 -16.29 -11.59
N ARG A 13 24.49 -16.05 -10.74
CA ARG A 13 25.16 -14.75 -10.65
C ARG A 13 25.80 -14.33 -11.98
N ARG A 14 26.49 -15.24 -12.67
CA ARG A 14 27.05 -14.96 -14.02
C ARG A 14 25.97 -14.66 -15.04
N GLN A 15 24.84 -15.37 -14.99
CA GLN A 15 23.68 -15.08 -15.84
C GLN A 15 23.14 -13.67 -15.58
N ILE A 16 22.95 -13.28 -14.32
CA ILE A 16 22.50 -11.93 -13.93
C ILE A 16 23.48 -10.88 -14.49
N VAL A 17 24.76 -11.00 -14.16
CA VAL A 17 25.79 -10.05 -14.62
C VAL A 17 25.86 -10.00 -16.15
N GLY A 18 25.88 -11.16 -16.82
CA GLY A 18 25.96 -11.23 -18.27
C GLY A 18 24.73 -10.66 -18.98
N THR A 19 23.55 -10.75 -18.36
CA THR A 19 22.33 -10.14 -18.90
C THR A 19 22.38 -8.62 -18.78
N PHE A 20 22.74 -8.09 -17.60
CA PHE A 20 22.93 -6.65 -17.44
C PHE A 20 23.98 -6.09 -18.43
N VAL A 21 25.11 -6.77 -18.60
CA VAL A 21 26.14 -6.34 -19.57
C VAL A 21 25.62 -6.36 -21.01
N ARG A 22 24.90 -7.40 -21.44
CA ARG A 22 24.32 -7.49 -22.80
C ARG A 22 23.31 -6.37 -23.08
N HIS A 23 22.56 -5.94 -22.07
CA HIS A 23 21.63 -4.81 -22.16
C HIS A 23 22.30 -3.44 -21.94
N GLY A 24 23.63 -3.35 -21.93
CA GLY A 24 24.35 -2.07 -21.77
C GLY A 24 24.30 -1.49 -20.35
N LEU A 25 23.89 -2.28 -19.35
CA LEU A 25 23.78 -1.91 -17.94
C LEU A 25 25.09 -2.19 -17.16
N GLY A 26 26.23 -2.23 -17.85
CA GLY A 26 27.55 -2.52 -17.27
C GLY A 26 27.94 -1.56 -16.15
N TYR A 27 27.47 -0.32 -16.20
CA TYR A 27 27.63 0.65 -15.12
C TYR A 27 27.02 0.18 -13.78
N PHE A 28 25.80 -0.38 -13.81
CA PHE A 28 25.15 -0.90 -12.61
C PHE A 28 25.91 -2.10 -12.04
N VAL A 29 26.46 -2.95 -12.92
CA VAL A 29 27.34 -4.07 -12.54
C VAL A 29 28.62 -3.57 -11.86
N GLN A 30 29.22 -2.50 -12.37
CA GLN A 30 30.42 -1.89 -11.79
C GLN A 30 30.13 -1.27 -10.42
N LYS A 31 29.05 -0.50 -10.28
CA LYS A 31 28.61 0.08 -9.00
C LYS A 31 28.26 -0.99 -7.96
N ALA A 32 27.59 -2.07 -8.38
CA ALA A 32 27.32 -3.23 -7.53
C ALA A 32 28.58 -4.05 -7.20
N GLY A 33 29.70 -3.74 -7.87
CA GLY A 33 30.99 -4.31 -7.57
C GLY A 33 31.19 -5.73 -8.08
N LEU A 34 30.60 -6.03 -9.24
CA LEU A 34 30.52 -7.34 -9.88
C LEU A 34 31.44 -7.52 -11.10
N GLY A 35 32.11 -6.45 -11.55
CA GLY A 35 33.08 -6.52 -12.64
C GLY A 35 34.42 -7.12 -12.21
N ASP A 36 35.02 -7.95 -13.06
CA ASP A 36 36.44 -8.26 -13.01
C ASP A 36 37.25 -6.98 -13.37
N PRO A 37 38.51 -6.82 -12.89
CA PRO A 37 39.36 -5.68 -13.26
C PRO A 37 39.61 -5.51 -14.77
N GLY A 38 39.23 -6.51 -15.58
CA GLY A 38 39.35 -6.50 -17.05
C GLY A 38 38.09 -6.12 -17.83
N ILE A 39 36.95 -5.84 -17.17
CA ILE A 39 35.77 -5.25 -17.84
C ILE A 39 35.96 -3.72 -17.84
N THR A 40 36.94 -3.26 -18.61
CA THR A 40 37.42 -1.87 -18.64
C THR A 40 36.97 -1.13 -19.90
N ALA A 41 35.78 -1.45 -20.40
CA ALA A 41 35.20 -0.75 -21.54
C ALA A 41 33.68 -0.72 -21.41
N ILE A 42 33.19 0.38 -20.85
CA ILE A 42 31.92 1.11 -21.07
C ILE A 42 31.77 2.01 -19.83
N SER A 43 32.74 2.91 -19.65
CA SER A 43 32.71 3.97 -18.66
C SER A 43 32.91 5.30 -19.38
N SER A 44 31.91 5.71 -20.15
CA SER A 44 31.89 7.04 -20.77
C SER A 44 30.47 7.46 -21.18
N ALA A 45 29.49 7.32 -20.28
CA ALA A 45 28.11 7.77 -20.57
C ALA A 45 27.36 8.32 -19.34
N LEU A 46 28.07 8.72 -18.28
CA LEU A 46 27.45 9.39 -17.13
C LEU A 46 28.18 10.68 -16.77
N GLY A 47 28.62 11.39 -17.81
CA GLY A 47 29.22 12.71 -17.72
C GLY A 47 28.56 13.77 -18.61
N ASN A 48 27.48 13.45 -19.34
CA ASN A 48 26.69 14.44 -20.07
C ASN A 48 25.22 14.03 -20.09
N GLU A 49 24.37 14.94 -19.62
CA GLU A 49 22.93 14.76 -19.46
C GLU A 49 22.19 14.92 -20.79
N ASN A 50 21.53 13.87 -21.26
CA ASN A 50 20.41 13.96 -22.19
C ASN A 50 19.27 13.05 -21.69
N ASN A 51 18.03 13.54 -21.75
CA ASN A 51 16.84 12.76 -21.38
C ASN A 51 16.70 11.48 -22.24
N ALA A 52 17.20 11.51 -23.49
CA ALA A 52 17.20 10.35 -24.39
C ALA A 52 18.05 9.18 -23.86
N ASP A 53 19.21 9.46 -23.24
CA ASP A 53 20.10 8.43 -22.71
C ASP A 53 19.51 7.79 -21.45
N ARG A 54 18.84 8.58 -20.60
CA ARG A 54 18.12 8.06 -19.42
C ARG A 54 16.93 7.18 -19.82
N TYR A 55 16.19 7.56 -20.85
CA TYR A 55 15.10 6.74 -21.39
C TYR A 55 15.59 5.40 -21.93
N LEU A 56 16.66 5.39 -22.74
CA LEU A 56 17.24 4.17 -23.26
C LEU A 56 17.72 3.24 -22.12
N LEU A 57 18.32 3.82 -21.07
CA LEU A 57 18.76 3.05 -19.91
C LEU A 57 17.58 2.41 -19.15
N ALA A 58 16.46 3.13 -19.03
CA ALA A 58 15.23 2.62 -18.41
C ALA A 58 14.60 1.48 -19.21
N VAL A 59 14.56 1.59 -20.55
CA VAL A 59 14.10 0.52 -21.45
C VAL A 59 15.00 -0.71 -21.31
N ASN A 60 16.31 -0.54 -21.36
CA ASN A 60 17.26 -1.65 -21.24
C ASN A 60 17.15 -2.36 -19.88
N LEU A 61 16.88 -1.62 -18.79
CA LEU A 61 16.63 -2.21 -17.48
C LEU A 61 15.38 -3.07 -17.47
N ARG A 62 14.28 -2.60 -18.07
CA ARG A 62 13.03 -3.35 -18.21
C ARG A 62 13.25 -4.66 -18.97
N GLU A 63 13.90 -4.59 -20.13
CA GLU A 63 14.21 -5.78 -20.96
C GLU A 63 15.09 -6.78 -20.22
N ALA A 64 16.12 -6.31 -19.50
CA ALA A 64 16.95 -7.17 -18.67
C ALA A 64 16.14 -7.85 -17.56
N PHE A 65 15.19 -7.15 -16.93
CA PHE A 65 14.35 -7.73 -15.89
C PHE A 65 13.40 -8.80 -16.43
N MET A 66 12.82 -8.58 -17.60
CA MET A 66 12.01 -9.59 -18.28
C MET A 66 12.82 -10.84 -18.61
N GLU A 67 14.04 -10.69 -19.13
CA GLU A 67 14.91 -11.83 -19.47
C GLU A 67 15.39 -12.61 -18.23
N LEU A 68 15.63 -11.93 -17.11
CA LEU A 68 16.05 -12.57 -15.86
C LEU A 68 14.91 -13.33 -15.16
N GLY A 69 13.67 -13.01 -15.49
CA GLY A 69 12.49 -13.76 -15.09
C GLY A 69 11.84 -13.26 -13.79
N PRO A 70 11.03 -14.11 -13.11
CA PRO A 70 10.01 -13.71 -12.15
C PRO A 70 10.52 -12.81 -11.03
N THR A 71 11.66 -13.15 -10.41
CA THR A 71 12.22 -12.33 -9.33
C THR A 71 12.54 -10.91 -9.77
N PHE A 72 13.05 -10.71 -10.99
CA PHE A 72 13.44 -9.39 -11.48
C PHE A 72 12.26 -8.60 -12.04
N VAL A 73 11.28 -9.27 -12.66
CA VAL A 73 9.99 -8.66 -13.02
C VAL A 73 9.31 -8.10 -11.77
N LYS A 74 9.20 -8.89 -10.71
CA LYS A 74 8.63 -8.45 -9.42
C LYS A 74 9.44 -7.34 -8.76
N LEU A 75 10.79 -7.40 -8.85
CA LEU A 75 11.64 -6.32 -8.36
C LEU A 75 11.38 -5.01 -9.12
N GLY A 76 11.22 -5.06 -10.44
CA GLY A 76 10.86 -3.91 -11.26
C GLY A 76 9.50 -3.32 -10.91
N GLN A 77 8.50 -4.17 -10.71
CA GLN A 77 7.17 -3.74 -10.25
C GLN A 77 7.23 -3.09 -8.85
N LEU A 78 8.06 -3.59 -7.93
CA LEU A 78 8.27 -2.91 -6.65
C LEU A 78 8.95 -1.56 -6.85
N LEU A 79 10.01 -1.51 -7.65
CA LEU A 79 10.78 -0.29 -7.90
C LEU A 79 9.96 0.79 -8.62
N SER A 80 8.99 0.42 -9.46
CA SER A 80 8.08 1.38 -10.09
C SER A 80 7.15 2.07 -9.09
N THR A 81 7.01 1.53 -7.87
CA THR A 81 6.25 2.17 -6.79
C THR A 81 7.12 3.04 -5.86
N ARG A 82 8.44 3.12 -6.10
CA ARG A 82 9.44 3.80 -5.24
C ARG A 82 9.97 5.08 -5.87
N SER A 83 9.13 6.12 -5.87
CA SER A 83 9.45 7.47 -6.36
C SER A 83 10.55 8.19 -5.59
N ASP A 84 10.77 7.80 -4.35
CA ASP A 84 11.88 8.27 -3.52
C ASP A 84 13.25 7.79 -4.03
N MET A 85 13.29 6.81 -4.93
CA MET A 85 14.53 6.16 -5.36
C MET A 85 14.88 6.36 -6.83
N LEU A 86 13.87 6.41 -7.71
CA LEU A 86 14.05 6.37 -9.15
C LEU A 86 13.50 7.63 -9.81
N PRO A 87 14.20 8.17 -10.82
CA PRO A 87 13.63 9.22 -11.65
C PRO A 87 12.33 8.76 -12.33
N PRO A 88 11.37 9.67 -12.61
CA PRO A 88 10.08 9.34 -13.21
C PRO A 88 10.16 8.46 -14.47
N VAL A 89 11.15 8.72 -15.34
CA VAL A 89 11.36 7.94 -16.58
C VAL A 89 11.58 6.44 -16.31
N PHE A 90 12.27 6.08 -15.22
CA PHE A 90 12.46 4.67 -14.85
C PHE A 90 11.19 4.04 -14.31
N ILE A 91 10.41 4.81 -13.54
CA ILE A 91 9.14 4.35 -13.00
C ILE A 91 8.18 4.02 -14.12
N GLU A 92 8.02 4.94 -15.09
CA GLU A 92 7.14 4.76 -16.25
C GLU A 92 7.50 3.55 -17.10
N GLU A 93 8.79 3.26 -17.31
CA GLU A 93 9.22 2.07 -18.04
C GLU A 93 9.00 0.78 -17.25
N LEU A 94 9.29 0.78 -15.94
CA LEU A 94 9.10 -0.40 -15.09
C LEU A 94 7.61 -0.70 -14.83
N GLU A 95 6.71 0.28 -14.89
CA GLU A 95 5.26 0.08 -14.85
C GLU A 95 4.74 -0.78 -16.01
N LYS A 96 5.50 -0.88 -17.12
CA LYS A 96 5.12 -1.71 -18.28
C LYS A 96 5.41 -3.20 -18.09
N LEU A 97 6.09 -3.59 -17.01
CA LEU A 97 6.40 -4.99 -16.71
C LEU A 97 5.13 -5.79 -16.43
N GLN A 98 4.85 -6.78 -17.28
CA GLN A 98 3.73 -7.71 -17.11
C GLN A 98 4.21 -9.07 -16.58
N ASP A 99 3.37 -9.72 -15.78
CA ASP A 99 3.63 -11.07 -15.26
C ASP A 99 3.25 -12.21 -16.24
N LYS A 100 2.73 -11.89 -17.44
CA LYS A 100 2.28 -12.91 -18.39
C LYS A 100 3.48 -13.61 -19.03
N VAL A 101 3.51 -14.92 -18.90
CA VAL A 101 4.62 -15.78 -19.36
C VAL A 101 4.08 -17.03 -20.05
N THR A 102 4.94 -17.72 -20.79
CA THR A 102 4.58 -18.98 -21.45
C THR A 102 4.12 -20.03 -20.42
N PRO A 103 2.99 -20.71 -20.67
CA PRO A 103 2.55 -21.85 -19.87
C PRO A 103 3.62 -22.94 -19.71
N ILE A 104 3.62 -23.62 -18.57
CA ILE A 104 4.37 -24.87 -18.37
C ILE A 104 3.46 -26.03 -18.76
N SER A 105 4.05 -27.14 -19.19
CA SER A 105 3.30 -28.34 -19.57
C SER A 105 2.38 -28.86 -18.46
N TYR A 106 1.30 -29.50 -18.89
CA TYR A 106 0.28 -30.08 -18.03
C TYR A 106 0.86 -31.16 -17.09
N GLU A 107 1.82 -31.95 -17.55
CA GLU A 107 2.47 -33.00 -16.77
C GLU A 107 3.23 -32.40 -15.57
N ALA A 108 3.88 -31.25 -15.78
CA ALA A 108 4.61 -30.59 -14.72
C ALA A 108 3.68 -30.00 -13.64
N ILE A 109 2.50 -29.50 -14.05
CA ILE A 109 1.47 -29.01 -13.13
C ILE A 109 0.83 -30.13 -12.34
N THR A 110 0.45 -31.22 -13.02
CA THR A 110 -0.15 -32.38 -12.36
C THR A 110 0.82 -33.06 -11.39
N GLN A 111 2.13 -33.02 -11.66
CA GLN A 111 3.14 -33.50 -10.72
C GLN A 111 3.12 -32.70 -9.40
N VAL A 112 3.05 -31.37 -9.47
CA VAL A 112 2.94 -30.51 -8.27
C VAL A 112 1.64 -30.81 -7.51
N LEU A 113 0.53 -30.93 -8.23
CA LEU A 113 -0.76 -31.27 -7.62
C LEU A 113 -0.73 -32.64 -6.92
N LYS A 114 -0.10 -33.64 -7.52
CA LYS A 114 0.01 -35.00 -6.94
C LYS A 114 0.88 -35.03 -5.69
N GLU A 115 1.95 -34.24 -5.66
CA GLU A 115 2.81 -34.09 -4.49
C GLU A 115 2.07 -33.50 -3.29
N ASP A 116 1.22 -32.49 -3.55
CA ASP A 116 0.57 -31.71 -2.50
C ASP A 116 -0.81 -32.27 -2.09
N LEU A 117 -1.55 -32.85 -3.03
CA LEU A 117 -2.95 -33.30 -2.83
C LEU A 117 -3.14 -34.81 -2.93
N GLY A 118 -2.12 -35.55 -3.40
CA GLY A 118 -2.23 -36.99 -3.66
C GLY A 118 -2.95 -37.31 -4.96
N ASP A 119 -3.83 -38.30 -4.95
CA ASP A 119 -4.51 -38.77 -6.16
C ASP A 119 -5.61 -37.79 -6.62
N LEU A 120 -5.37 -37.14 -7.76
CA LEU A 120 -6.24 -36.12 -8.32
C LEU A 120 -7.59 -36.68 -8.76
N ASP A 121 -7.64 -37.96 -9.13
CA ASP A 121 -8.87 -38.64 -9.51
C ASP A 121 -9.82 -38.80 -8.32
N ASN A 122 -9.37 -38.58 -7.07
CA ASN A 122 -10.25 -38.55 -5.90
C ASN A 122 -10.84 -37.18 -5.60
N ILE A 123 -10.30 -36.12 -6.20
CA ILE A 123 -10.66 -34.73 -5.93
C ILE A 123 -11.48 -34.16 -7.07
N PHE A 124 -11.00 -34.34 -8.31
CA PHE A 124 -11.60 -33.75 -9.50
C PHE A 124 -12.39 -34.78 -10.29
N SER A 125 -13.54 -34.37 -10.80
CA SER A 125 -14.27 -35.10 -11.85
C SER A 125 -13.78 -34.71 -13.24
N PHE A 126 -13.23 -33.50 -13.38
CA PHE A 126 -12.62 -32.99 -14.61
C PHE A 126 -11.52 -31.98 -14.26
N PHE A 127 -10.42 -31.97 -15.00
CA PHE A 127 -9.36 -30.98 -14.89
C PHE A 127 -8.90 -30.61 -16.30
N ASP A 128 -8.93 -29.31 -16.61
CA ASP A 128 -8.60 -28.81 -17.95
C ASP A 128 -7.08 -28.75 -18.15
N PRO A 129 -6.53 -29.48 -19.16
CA PRO A 129 -5.11 -29.41 -19.45
C PRO A 129 -4.67 -28.02 -19.95
N GLU A 130 -5.58 -27.24 -20.53
CA GLU A 130 -5.27 -25.88 -20.97
C GLU A 130 -5.43 -24.88 -19.80
N PRO A 131 -4.41 -24.06 -19.49
CA PRO A 131 -4.52 -23.08 -18.42
C PRO A 131 -5.39 -21.89 -18.86
N LEU A 132 -6.25 -21.42 -17.96
CA LEU A 132 -6.98 -20.16 -18.10
C LEU A 132 -6.03 -18.95 -18.11
N ALA A 133 -4.97 -19.02 -17.31
CA ALA A 133 -3.96 -17.99 -17.21
C ALA A 133 -2.60 -18.56 -16.76
N ALA A 134 -1.52 -17.92 -17.24
CA ALA A 134 -0.17 -18.22 -16.80
C ALA A 134 0.53 -16.94 -16.34
N ALA A 135 0.96 -16.94 -15.08
CA ALA A 135 1.67 -15.86 -14.44
C ALA A 135 3.11 -16.28 -14.10
N SER A 136 3.89 -15.33 -13.60
CA SER A 136 5.33 -15.47 -13.36
C SER A 136 5.65 -16.49 -12.26
N ILE A 137 4.79 -16.66 -11.25
CA ILE A 137 4.97 -17.61 -10.15
C ILE A 137 4.08 -18.86 -10.22
N GLY A 138 3.02 -18.86 -11.04
CA GLY A 138 2.03 -19.94 -11.08
C GLY A 138 1.19 -19.97 -12.36
N GLN A 139 0.28 -20.93 -12.43
CA GLN A 139 -0.70 -21.11 -13.49
C GLN A 139 -2.07 -21.39 -12.91
N VAL A 140 -3.12 -20.99 -13.64
CA VAL A 140 -4.51 -21.16 -13.22
C VAL A 140 -5.20 -22.08 -14.21
N HIS A 141 -5.75 -23.19 -13.73
CA HIS A 141 -6.51 -24.15 -14.52
C HIS A 141 -7.97 -24.16 -14.10
N ARG A 142 -8.87 -24.50 -15.03
CA ARG A 142 -10.26 -24.80 -14.71
C ARG A 142 -10.39 -26.27 -14.31
N ALA A 143 -11.20 -26.57 -13.31
CA ALA A 143 -11.53 -27.93 -12.93
C ALA A 143 -12.97 -28.03 -12.42
N CYS A 144 -13.46 -29.25 -12.26
CA CYS A 144 -14.71 -29.56 -11.59
C CYS A 144 -14.40 -30.54 -10.46
N LEU A 145 -14.87 -30.24 -9.24
CA LEU A 145 -14.73 -31.15 -8.10
C LEU A 145 -15.63 -32.39 -8.28
N LYS A 146 -15.33 -33.48 -7.57
CA LYS A 146 -16.23 -34.64 -7.53
C LYS A 146 -17.60 -34.35 -6.91
N SER A 147 -17.67 -33.35 -6.05
CA SER A 147 -18.92 -32.85 -5.48
C SER A 147 -19.77 -32.04 -6.49
N GLY A 148 -19.20 -31.66 -7.64
CA GLY A 148 -19.90 -31.05 -8.77
C GLY A 148 -19.66 -29.56 -8.96
N GLU A 149 -18.93 -28.90 -8.07
CA GLU A 149 -18.62 -27.47 -8.18
C GLU A 149 -17.53 -27.19 -9.22
N ASP A 150 -17.77 -26.19 -10.08
CA ASP A 150 -16.76 -25.60 -10.96
C ASP A 150 -15.77 -24.76 -10.13
N VAL A 151 -14.47 -25.02 -10.29
CA VAL A 151 -13.40 -24.36 -9.54
C VAL A 151 -12.27 -23.91 -10.45
N ILE A 152 -11.50 -22.95 -9.97
CA ILE A 152 -10.15 -22.69 -10.48
C ILE A 152 -9.12 -23.29 -9.56
N VAL A 153 -8.03 -23.78 -10.14
CA VAL A 153 -6.89 -24.36 -9.44
C VAL A 153 -5.66 -23.55 -9.80
N LYS A 154 -5.23 -22.69 -8.87
CA LYS A 154 -3.98 -21.93 -8.97
C LYS A 154 -2.85 -22.80 -8.44
N VAL A 155 -1.85 -23.08 -9.29
CA VAL A 155 -0.72 -23.98 -8.97
C VAL A 155 0.59 -23.24 -9.19
N GLN A 156 1.47 -23.28 -8.19
CA GLN A 156 2.81 -22.72 -8.34
C GLN A 156 3.64 -23.46 -9.38
N ARG A 157 4.50 -22.72 -10.08
CA ARG A 157 5.45 -23.31 -11.02
C ARG A 157 6.42 -24.24 -10.28
N PRO A 158 6.73 -25.44 -10.83
CA PRO A 158 7.68 -26.35 -10.20
C PRO A 158 9.03 -25.67 -9.94
N GLY A 159 9.54 -25.80 -8.71
CA GLY A 159 10.84 -25.26 -8.32
C GLY A 159 10.94 -23.73 -8.20
N ILE A 160 9.83 -22.98 -8.34
CA ILE A 160 9.83 -21.51 -8.29
C ILE A 160 10.39 -20.97 -6.98
N GLU A 161 10.05 -21.60 -5.86
CA GLU A 161 10.51 -21.18 -4.54
C GLU A 161 12.04 -21.22 -4.44
N SER A 162 12.67 -22.28 -4.97
CA SER A 162 14.13 -22.40 -4.98
C SER A 162 14.76 -21.32 -5.86
N ILE A 163 14.20 -21.05 -7.04
CA ILE A 163 14.67 -19.99 -7.95
C ILE A 163 14.61 -18.64 -7.25
N VAL A 164 13.45 -18.29 -6.69
CA VAL A 164 13.23 -17.03 -5.98
C VAL A 164 14.16 -16.90 -4.79
N ARG A 165 14.28 -17.93 -3.93
CA ARG A 165 15.20 -17.89 -2.78
C ARG A 165 16.66 -17.69 -3.19
N ASN A 166 17.11 -18.37 -4.25
CA ASN A 166 18.47 -18.21 -4.75
C ASN A 166 18.72 -16.81 -5.30
N ASP A 167 17.77 -16.25 -6.06
CA ASP A 167 17.87 -14.89 -6.60
C ASP A 167 17.87 -13.84 -5.47
N LEU A 168 17.00 -13.99 -4.47
CA LEU A 168 16.94 -13.10 -3.32
C LEU A 168 18.23 -13.13 -2.50
N GLU A 169 18.85 -14.30 -2.32
CA GLU A 169 20.16 -14.39 -1.65
C GLU A 169 21.25 -13.67 -2.47
N ILE A 170 21.28 -13.84 -3.80
CA ILE A 170 22.20 -13.10 -4.65
C ILE A 170 21.97 -11.59 -4.49
N LEU A 171 20.72 -11.11 -4.65
CA LEU A 171 20.36 -9.69 -4.54
C LEU A 171 20.76 -9.10 -3.19
N LYS A 172 20.51 -9.79 -2.07
CA LYS A 172 20.93 -9.36 -0.73
C LYS A 172 22.44 -9.19 -0.64
N GLY A 173 23.21 -10.13 -1.19
CA GLY A 173 24.66 -10.04 -1.23
C GLY A 173 25.18 -8.93 -2.14
N LEU A 174 24.48 -8.62 -3.24
CA LEU A 174 24.77 -7.46 -4.09
C LEU A 174 24.50 -6.15 -3.34
N ALA A 175 23.34 -6.05 -2.69
CA ALA A 175 22.93 -4.86 -1.95
C ALA A 175 23.92 -4.53 -0.83
N ARG A 176 24.30 -5.51 0.02
CA ARG A 176 25.32 -5.31 1.06
C ARG A 176 26.66 -4.84 0.49
N ARG A 177 27.05 -5.34 -0.68
CA ARG A 177 28.31 -4.94 -1.33
C ARG A 177 28.22 -3.53 -1.90
N SER A 178 27.07 -3.16 -2.44
CA SER A 178 26.79 -1.83 -2.96
C SER A 178 26.87 -0.76 -1.87
N GLU A 179 26.20 -0.99 -0.73
CA GLU A 179 26.23 -0.05 0.41
C GLU A 179 27.63 0.14 0.98
N ARG A 180 28.45 -0.93 1.05
CA ARG A 180 29.85 -0.82 1.52
C ARG A 180 30.75 0.00 0.60
N ARG A 181 30.35 0.24 -0.66
CA ARG A 181 31.19 0.86 -1.69
C ARG A 181 30.69 2.22 -2.17
N SER A 182 29.42 2.54 -1.92
CA SER A 182 28.79 3.79 -2.34
C SER A 182 28.04 4.39 -1.16
N ALA A 183 28.42 5.61 -0.79
CA ALA A 183 27.76 6.37 0.26
C ALA A 183 26.29 6.63 -0.11
N GLU A 184 26.02 6.87 -1.40
CA GLU A 184 24.68 7.07 -1.94
C GLU A 184 23.82 5.80 -1.76
N ALA A 185 24.36 4.62 -2.08
CA ALA A 185 23.67 3.35 -1.87
C ALA A 185 23.40 3.09 -0.38
N SER A 186 24.34 3.44 0.50
CA SER A 186 24.16 3.34 1.95
C SER A 186 23.11 4.33 2.48
N GLN A 187 23.04 5.55 1.93
CA GLN A 187 22.06 6.56 2.31
C GLN A 187 20.64 6.16 1.88
N ILE A 188 20.51 5.57 0.69
CA ILE A 188 19.24 5.01 0.18
C ILE A 188 18.81 3.77 0.98
N GLY A 189 19.76 3.01 1.54
CA GLY A 189 19.46 1.77 2.27
C GLY A 189 19.06 0.63 1.33
N VAL A 190 19.79 0.44 0.23
CA VAL A 190 19.53 -0.58 -0.81
C VAL A 190 19.34 -1.98 -0.23
N TYR A 191 20.04 -2.34 0.84
CA TYR A 191 19.89 -3.63 1.52
C TYR A 191 18.54 -3.78 2.20
N ALA A 192 18.08 -2.77 2.93
CA ALA A 192 16.76 -2.78 3.58
C ALA A 192 15.65 -2.96 2.53
N ILE A 193 15.82 -2.35 1.36
CA ILE A 193 14.85 -2.41 0.26
C ILE A 193 14.80 -3.80 -0.35
N VAL A 194 15.96 -4.41 -0.61
CA VAL A 194 16.01 -5.81 -1.06
C VAL A 194 15.49 -6.76 0.01
N GLU A 195 15.69 -6.47 1.29
CA GLU A 195 15.15 -7.26 2.38
C GLU A 195 13.62 -7.19 2.44
N ASP A 196 13.04 -6.00 2.29
CA ASP A 196 11.59 -5.83 2.25
C ASP A 196 10.97 -6.43 0.99
N PHE A 197 11.62 -6.27 -0.17
CA PHE A 197 11.26 -6.98 -1.39
C PHE A 197 11.25 -8.50 -1.18
N ALA A 198 12.30 -9.05 -0.55
CA ALA A 198 12.38 -10.47 -0.24
C ALA A 198 11.22 -10.93 0.65
N LYS A 199 10.84 -10.13 1.66
CA LYS A 199 9.68 -10.44 2.52
C LYS A 199 8.38 -10.44 1.72
N THR A 200 8.16 -9.48 0.84
CA THR A 200 6.95 -9.39 0.01
C THR A 200 6.87 -10.54 -0.98
N LEU A 201 7.94 -10.79 -1.76
CA LEU A 201 7.94 -11.85 -2.76
C LEU A 201 7.77 -13.25 -2.15
N LEU A 202 8.38 -13.50 -0.98
CA LEU A 202 8.18 -14.78 -0.29
C LEU A 202 6.76 -14.94 0.27
N ARG A 203 6.05 -13.84 0.57
CA ARG A 203 4.63 -13.90 0.95
C ARG A 203 3.72 -14.21 -0.24
N GLU A 204 4.11 -13.76 -1.44
CA GLU A 204 3.38 -14.05 -2.68
C GLU A 204 3.47 -15.54 -3.06
N LEU A 205 4.55 -16.22 -2.67
CA LEU A 205 4.72 -17.67 -2.79
C LEU A 205 3.99 -18.49 -1.71
N ASP A 206 3.12 -17.87 -0.92
CA ASP A 206 2.35 -18.57 0.11
C ASP A 206 0.85 -18.38 -0.17
N TYR A 207 0.27 -19.30 -0.95
CA TYR A 207 -1.15 -19.29 -1.27
C TYR A 207 -2.06 -19.49 -0.05
N ASP A 208 -1.51 -19.90 1.10
CA ASP A 208 -2.25 -19.91 2.36
C ASP A 208 -2.66 -18.49 2.79
N ARG A 209 -1.83 -17.49 2.46
CA ARG A 209 -2.14 -16.08 2.73
C ARG A 209 -3.23 -15.58 1.80
N GLU A 210 -3.15 -15.90 0.51
CA GLU A 210 -4.18 -15.54 -0.46
C GLU A 210 -5.53 -16.14 -0.07
N ALA A 211 -5.57 -17.44 0.27
CA ALA A 211 -6.77 -18.11 0.79
C ALA A 211 -7.41 -17.35 1.96
N ARG A 212 -6.62 -17.04 3.00
CA ARG A 212 -7.11 -16.28 4.17
C ARG A 212 -7.60 -14.89 3.82
N ASN A 213 -6.92 -14.21 2.90
CA ASN A 213 -7.33 -12.90 2.41
C ASN A 213 -8.69 -13.02 1.70
N THR A 214 -8.84 -13.96 0.76
CA THR A 214 -10.10 -14.21 0.05
C THR A 214 -11.22 -14.52 1.02
N GLU A 215 -11.00 -15.41 1.98
CA GLU A 215 -11.98 -15.75 3.03
C GLU A 215 -12.38 -14.51 3.84
N GLN A 216 -11.42 -13.69 4.28
CA GLN A 216 -11.74 -12.46 5.02
C GLN A 216 -12.57 -11.49 4.18
N VAL A 217 -12.23 -11.32 2.91
CA VAL A 217 -12.98 -10.46 1.99
C VAL A 217 -14.36 -11.01 1.70
N PHE A 218 -14.50 -12.33 1.57
CA PHE A 218 -15.78 -13.01 1.42
C PHE A 218 -16.73 -12.67 2.58
N HIS A 219 -16.23 -12.73 3.82
CA HIS A 219 -17.01 -12.35 5.00
C HIS A 219 -17.32 -10.85 5.05
N ASN A 220 -16.38 -9.99 4.63
CA ASN A 220 -16.59 -8.54 4.62
C ASN A 220 -17.74 -8.12 3.67
N PHE A 221 -17.92 -8.83 2.56
CA PHE A 221 -18.96 -8.57 1.56
C PHE A 221 -20.21 -9.46 1.68
N ALA A 222 -20.34 -10.25 2.76
CA ALA A 222 -21.44 -11.21 2.91
C ALA A 222 -22.85 -10.58 2.78
N ASP A 223 -23.00 -9.32 3.18
CA ASP A 223 -24.27 -8.58 3.12
C ASP A 223 -24.47 -7.78 1.81
N ASP A 224 -23.44 -7.66 0.94
CA ASP A 224 -23.52 -6.90 -0.31
C ASP A 224 -23.68 -7.84 -1.52
N LYS A 225 -24.94 -8.05 -1.93
CA LYS A 225 -25.28 -8.90 -3.08
C LYS A 225 -24.75 -8.41 -4.43
N ARG A 226 -24.22 -7.17 -4.50
CA ARG A 226 -23.66 -6.60 -5.73
C ARG A 226 -22.21 -7.03 -5.95
N VAL A 227 -21.56 -7.60 -4.93
CA VAL A 227 -20.15 -8.01 -4.96
C VAL A 227 -20.05 -9.50 -4.67
N LEU A 228 -19.54 -10.25 -5.63
CA LEU A 228 -19.28 -11.68 -5.52
C LEU A 228 -17.80 -11.93 -5.23
N ILE A 229 -17.52 -12.67 -4.17
CA ILE A 229 -16.17 -13.12 -3.80
C ILE A 229 -16.16 -14.64 -3.90
N PRO A 230 -15.13 -15.28 -4.51
CA PRO A 230 -15.10 -16.73 -4.62
C PRO A 230 -14.93 -17.39 -3.25
N ARG A 231 -15.57 -18.55 -3.05
CA ARG A 231 -15.32 -19.36 -1.86
C ARG A 231 -14.02 -20.15 -2.06
N VAL A 232 -13.23 -20.23 -1.01
CA VAL A 232 -12.01 -21.04 -0.99
C VAL A 232 -12.33 -22.46 -0.50
N TYR A 233 -11.84 -23.47 -1.23
CA TYR A 233 -11.94 -24.87 -0.85
C TYR A 233 -10.72 -25.26 -0.02
N ARG A 234 -10.78 -24.89 1.27
CA ARG A 234 -9.66 -24.99 2.21
C ARG A 234 -9.10 -26.41 2.33
N GLN A 235 -9.96 -27.43 2.28
CA GLN A 235 -9.58 -28.84 2.37
C GLN A 235 -8.75 -29.33 1.18
N TYR A 236 -8.76 -28.61 0.05
CA TYR A 236 -8.00 -28.94 -1.16
C TYR A 236 -6.97 -27.87 -1.50
N SER A 237 -6.64 -26.99 -0.54
CA SER A 237 -5.67 -25.92 -0.73
C SER A 237 -4.44 -26.11 0.17
N THR A 238 -3.27 -25.79 -0.35
CA THR A 238 -1.95 -25.87 0.29
C THR A 238 -1.19 -24.56 0.05
N PRO A 239 0.01 -24.37 0.64
CA PRO A 239 0.83 -23.20 0.32
C PRO A 239 1.23 -23.08 -1.16
N ARG A 240 1.20 -24.17 -1.94
CA ARG A 240 1.55 -24.21 -3.38
C ARG A 240 0.32 -24.33 -4.30
N VAL A 241 -0.86 -24.63 -3.76
CA VAL A 241 -2.08 -24.87 -4.53
C VAL A 241 -3.26 -24.15 -3.88
N LEU A 242 -3.95 -23.28 -4.63
CA LEU A 242 -5.19 -22.63 -4.17
C LEU A 242 -6.35 -23.06 -5.04
N ILE A 243 -7.41 -23.58 -4.40
CA ILE A 243 -8.66 -23.93 -5.06
C ILE A 243 -9.77 -23.01 -4.57
N GLU A 244 -10.43 -22.34 -5.50
CA GLU A 244 -11.55 -21.44 -5.22
C GLU A 244 -12.62 -21.52 -6.32
N ASP A 245 -13.82 -21.01 -6.03
CA ASP A 245 -14.93 -21.02 -6.98
C ASP A 245 -14.51 -20.44 -8.34
N TYR A 246 -14.88 -21.12 -9.42
CA TYR A 246 -14.80 -20.53 -10.75
C TYR A 246 -15.96 -19.58 -10.96
N ILE A 247 -15.66 -18.29 -11.06
CA ILE A 247 -16.66 -17.26 -11.35
C ILE A 247 -16.72 -17.02 -12.86
N LYS A 248 -17.85 -17.39 -13.46
CA LYS A 248 -18.15 -17.07 -14.86
C LYS A 248 -18.58 -15.61 -14.98
N GLY A 249 -17.83 -14.82 -15.75
CA GLY A 249 -18.13 -13.42 -16.03
C GLY A 249 -17.22 -12.84 -17.10
N TYR A 250 -17.51 -11.61 -17.51
CA TYR A 250 -16.70 -10.85 -18.47
C TYR A 250 -15.76 -9.93 -17.71
N LYS A 251 -14.48 -9.84 -18.10
CA LYS A 251 -13.57 -8.87 -17.49
C LYS A 251 -14.13 -7.48 -17.71
N LEU A 252 -14.08 -6.59 -16.71
CA LEU A 252 -14.53 -5.20 -16.89
C LEU A 252 -13.74 -4.46 -17.99
N SER A 253 -12.54 -4.94 -18.31
CA SER A 253 -11.75 -4.43 -19.44
C SER A 253 -12.23 -4.89 -20.82
N ASP A 254 -13.08 -5.93 -20.89
CA ASP A 254 -13.62 -6.53 -22.11
C ASP A 254 -14.94 -5.84 -22.51
N ILE A 255 -14.80 -4.68 -23.14
CA ILE A 255 -15.92 -3.83 -23.53
C ILE A 255 -16.82 -4.52 -24.55
N GLU A 256 -16.23 -5.22 -25.51
CA GLU A 256 -16.96 -5.90 -26.58
C GLU A 256 -17.80 -7.07 -26.02
N GLY A 257 -17.24 -7.85 -25.10
CA GLY A 257 -17.99 -8.89 -24.39
C GLY A 257 -19.16 -8.33 -23.58
N ILE A 258 -18.97 -7.18 -22.92
CA ILE A 258 -20.03 -6.49 -22.15
C ILE A 258 -21.14 -5.98 -23.09
N ASP A 259 -20.79 -5.39 -24.23
CA ASP A 259 -21.75 -4.87 -25.21
C ASP A 259 -22.63 -5.97 -25.79
N GLN A 260 -22.05 -7.12 -26.09
CA GLN A 260 -22.79 -8.27 -26.61
C GLN A 260 -23.85 -8.78 -25.63
N GLN A 261 -23.66 -8.56 -24.32
CA GLN A 261 -24.66 -8.88 -23.31
C GLN A 261 -25.73 -7.78 -23.15
N GLY A 262 -25.53 -6.60 -23.75
CA GLY A 262 -26.44 -5.46 -23.62
C GLY A 262 -26.42 -4.80 -22.24
N TRP A 263 -25.39 -5.03 -21.42
CA TRP A 263 -25.29 -4.45 -20.08
C TRP A 263 -24.87 -2.98 -20.14
N SER A 264 -25.42 -2.16 -19.25
CA SER A 264 -25.03 -0.75 -19.13
C SER A 264 -23.59 -0.60 -18.62
N ARG A 265 -22.68 -0.18 -19.51
CA ARG A 265 -21.28 0.13 -19.14
C ARG A 265 -21.18 1.20 -18.05
N ARG A 266 -22.07 2.20 -18.09
CA ARG A 266 -22.15 3.26 -17.08
C ARG A 266 -22.51 2.69 -15.70
N ASN A 267 -23.46 1.76 -15.65
CA ASN A 267 -23.83 1.11 -14.39
C ASN A 267 -22.66 0.26 -13.85
N LEU A 268 -22.02 -0.54 -14.71
CA LEU A 268 -20.88 -1.38 -14.34
C LEU A 268 -19.66 -0.54 -13.89
N SER A 269 -19.40 0.59 -14.55
CA SER A 269 -18.34 1.54 -14.18
C SER A 269 -18.56 2.10 -12.76
N ARG A 270 -19.79 2.57 -12.51
CA ARG A 270 -20.18 3.08 -11.19
C ARG A 270 -20.13 1.98 -10.13
N LEU A 271 -20.69 0.81 -10.40
CA LEU A 271 -20.71 -0.32 -9.48
C LEU A 271 -19.30 -0.81 -9.14
N GLY A 272 -18.44 -0.96 -10.15
CA GLY A 272 -17.03 -1.32 -9.99
C GLY A 272 -16.29 -0.36 -9.07
N THR A 273 -16.47 0.93 -9.30
CA THR A 273 -15.85 1.98 -8.48
C THR A 273 -16.42 2.00 -7.06
N GLU A 274 -17.74 1.95 -6.89
CA GLU A 274 -18.39 1.93 -5.57
C GLU A 274 -17.88 0.75 -4.73
N ALA A 275 -17.80 -0.44 -5.32
CA ALA A 275 -17.34 -1.65 -4.66
C ALA A 275 -15.85 -1.56 -4.29
N PHE A 276 -15.00 -1.07 -5.19
CA PHE A 276 -13.58 -0.87 -4.91
C PHE A 276 -13.36 0.14 -3.78
N LEU A 277 -13.98 1.31 -3.84
CA LEU A 277 -13.86 2.32 -2.79
C LEU A 277 -14.45 1.86 -1.45
N SER A 278 -15.45 0.96 -1.48
CA SER A 278 -16.00 0.34 -0.28
C SER A 278 -14.98 -0.56 0.43
N GLN A 279 -14.11 -1.27 -0.30
CA GLN A 279 -12.98 -2.00 0.30
C GLN A 279 -12.16 -1.07 1.19
N ILE A 280 -11.79 0.10 0.66
CA ILE A 280 -10.93 1.08 1.34
C ILE A 280 -11.66 1.71 2.54
N LEU A 281 -12.81 2.34 2.26
CA LEU A 281 -13.42 3.27 3.21
C LEU A 281 -14.26 2.55 4.28
N LEU A 282 -14.95 1.47 3.90
CA LEU A 282 -15.81 0.70 4.80
C LEU A 282 -15.05 -0.45 5.47
N HIS A 283 -14.29 -1.22 4.69
CA HIS A 283 -13.64 -2.43 5.20
C HIS A 283 -12.18 -2.24 5.61
N GLY A 284 -11.57 -1.08 5.29
CA GLY A 284 -10.21 -0.74 5.74
C GLY A 284 -9.11 -1.56 5.06
N PHE A 285 -9.36 -2.05 3.85
CA PHE A 285 -8.36 -2.75 3.05
C PHE A 285 -8.46 -2.35 1.57
N PHE A 286 -7.45 -2.66 0.77
CA PHE A 286 -7.51 -2.48 -0.67
C PHE A 286 -6.66 -3.52 -1.37
N GLN A 287 -7.07 -3.92 -2.57
CA GLN A 287 -6.20 -4.67 -3.47
C GLN A 287 -5.05 -3.73 -3.91
N ALA A 288 -3.81 -4.09 -3.58
CA ALA A 288 -2.64 -3.26 -3.88
C ALA A 288 -2.34 -3.17 -5.38
N ASP A 289 -2.86 -4.14 -6.15
CA ASP A 289 -2.86 -4.14 -7.60
C ASP A 289 -4.24 -4.54 -8.14
N PRO A 290 -5.22 -3.61 -8.24
CA PRO A 290 -6.55 -3.92 -8.75
C PRO A 290 -6.52 -4.02 -10.28
N HIS A 291 -5.66 -4.89 -10.80
CA HIS A 291 -5.49 -5.11 -12.23
C HIS A 291 -6.88 -5.35 -12.85
N PRO A 292 -7.28 -4.64 -13.93
CA PRO A 292 -8.64 -4.76 -14.48
C PRO A 292 -9.05 -6.18 -14.87
N GLY A 293 -8.08 -7.06 -15.09
CA GLY A 293 -8.31 -8.49 -15.33
C GLY A 293 -8.84 -9.28 -14.13
N ASN A 294 -8.74 -8.73 -12.92
CA ASN A 294 -9.17 -9.35 -11.66
C ASN A 294 -10.57 -8.88 -11.20
N ILE A 295 -11.24 -8.06 -12.01
CA ILE A 295 -12.60 -7.59 -11.77
C ILE A 295 -13.49 -8.07 -12.93
N LEU A 296 -14.51 -8.87 -12.60
CA LEU A 296 -15.44 -9.44 -13.57
C LEU A 296 -16.83 -8.81 -13.41
N ALA A 297 -17.50 -8.51 -14.51
CA ALA A 297 -18.95 -8.36 -14.55
C ALA A 297 -19.58 -9.76 -14.67
N VAL A 298 -20.34 -10.15 -13.64
CA VAL A 298 -21.11 -11.41 -13.63
C VAL A 298 -22.47 -11.19 -14.29
N ASN A 299 -23.08 -10.04 -14.01
CA ASN A 299 -24.26 -9.51 -14.67
C ASN A 299 -24.29 -7.98 -14.53
N GLU A 300 -25.31 -7.32 -15.06
CA GLU A 300 -25.44 -5.85 -15.03
C GLU A 300 -25.39 -5.21 -13.63
N ASN A 301 -25.73 -5.98 -12.58
CA ASN A 301 -25.82 -5.49 -11.21
C ASN A 301 -24.86 -6.19 -10.24
N THR A 302 -24.00 -7.08 -10.73
CA THR A 302 -23.10 -7.88 -9.91
C THR A 302 -21.71 -7.94 -10.52
N ILE A 303 -20.72 -7.52 -9.75
CA ILE A 303 -19.31 -7.67 -10.09
C ILE A 303 -18.65 -8.72 -9.19
N ALA A 304 -17.53 -9.26 -9.62
CA ALA A 304 -16.71 -10.16 -8.81
C ALA A 304 -15.26 -9.67 -8.75
N PHE A 305 -14.64 -9.86 -7.59
CA PHE A 305 -13.19 -9.72 -7.41
C PHE A 305 -12.60 -11.12 -7.22
N ILE A 306 -11.59 -11.48 -8.03
CA ILE A 306 -11.08 -12.87 -8.13
C ILE A 306 -9.61 -13.03 -7.72
N ASP A 307 -8.98 -11.96 -7.24
CA ASP A 307 -7.57 -11.99 -6.84
C ASP A 307 -7.36 -11.19 -5.55
N PHE A 308 -6.80 -11.85 -4.55
CA PHE A 308 -6.51 -11.29 -3.24
C PHE A 308 -5.09 -11.62 -2.78
N GLY A 309 -4.19 -11.90 -3.74
CA GLY A 309 -2.78 -12.19 -3.48
C GLY A 309 -2.08 -11.05 -2.76
N GLU A 310 -2.41 -9.81 -3.12
CA GLU A 310 -1.87 -8.61 -2.49
C GLU A 310 -2.97 -7.67 -1.97
N ILE A 311 -3.22 -7.74 -0.66
CA ILE A 311 -4.08 -6.80 0.06
C ILE A 311 -3.24 -5.87 0.95
N GLY A 312 -3.44 -4.56 0.78
CA GLY A 312 -3.00 -3.53 1.72
C GLY A 312 -4.04 -3.31 2.81
N TYR A 313 -3.65 -3.41 4.08
CA TYR A 313 -4.52 -3.08 5.21
C TYR A 313 -4.27 -1.68 5.73
N LEU A 314 -5.37 -0.94 5.92
CA LEU A 314 -5.39 0.38 6.53
C LEU A 314 -5.96 0.23 7.94
N GLY A 315 -5.07 0.05 8.92
CA GLY A 315 -5.46 0.05 10.33
C GLY A 315 -6.17 1.36 10.71
N GLU A 316 -6.93 1.35 11.81
CA GLU A 316 -7.75 2.49 12.24
C GLU A 316 -7.00 3.83 12.28
N ARG A 317 -5.73 3.80 12.73
CA ARG A 317 -4.86 4.99 12.76
C ARG A 317 -4.57 5.55 11.37
N ARG A 318 -4.28 4.70 10.38
CA ARG A 318 -4.00 5.15 9.00
C ARG A 318 -5.25 5.73 8.35
N LEU A 319 -6.40 5.11 8.57
CA LEU A 319 -7.69 5.62 8.09
C LEU A 319 -8.01 6.99 8.71
N MET A 320 -7.66 7.20 9.98
CA MET A 320 -7.80 8.50 10.64
C MET A 320 -6.92 9.56 9.98
N PHE A 321 -5.63 9.28 9.76
CA PHE A 321 -4.73 10.22 9.07
C PHE A 321 -5.21 10.54 7.65
N ILE A 322 -5.68 9.55 6.89
CA ILE A 322 -6.26 9.78 5.56
C ILE A 322 -7.47 10.72 5.67
N GLY A 323 -8.36 10.49 6.63
CA GLY A 323 -9.52 11.35 6.87
C GLY A 323 -9.15 12.79 7.25
N GLU A 324 -8.18 12.95 8.16
CA GLU A 324 -7.68 14.27 8.59
C GLU A 324 -6.98 15.02 7.44
N LEU A 325 -6.22 14.31 6.61
CA LEU A 325 -5.57 14.87 5.43
C LEU A 325 -6.61 15.35 4.42
N LEU A 326 -7.62 14.54 4.12
CA LEU A 326 -8.74 14.94 3.24
C LEU A 326 -9.47 16.17 3.77
N MET A 327 -9.64 16.30 5.10
CA MET A 327 -10.21 17.50 5.71
C MET A 327 -9.30 18.73 5.58
N ALA A 328 -7.99 18.57 5.75
CA ALA A 328 -7.02 19.67 5.59
C ALA A 328 -7.01 20.18 4.14
N ILE A 329 -7.05 19.26 3.17
CA ILE A 329 -7.18 19.55 1.74
C ILE A 329 -8.48 20.34 1.48
N ASN A 330 -9.62 19.82 1.95
CA ASN A 330 -10.93 20.48 1.76
C ASN A 330 -10.99 21.90 2.39
N ASN A 331 -10.27 22.11 3.49
CA ASN A 331 -10.26 23.39 4.20
C ASN A 331 -9.13 24.32 3.75
N LYS A 332 -8.34 23.95 2.73
CA LYS A 332 -7.19 24.73 2.23
C LYS A 332 -6.18 25.09 3.31
N ASP A 333 -5.85 24.12 4.16
CA ASP A 333 -4.91 24.32 5.27
C ASP A 333 -3.61 23.54 5.00
N PRO A 334 -2.66 24.10 4.22
CA PRO A 334 -1.40 23.43 3.90
C PRO A 334 -0.57 23.17 5.15
N TYR A 335 -0.61 24.04 6.17
CA TYR A 335 0.11 23.84 7.42
C TYR A 335 -0.43 22.63 8.20
N LYS A 336 -1.75 22.47 8.26
CA LYS A 336 -2.35 21.29 8.87
C LYS A 336 -2.05 20.02 8.06
N ALA A 337 -2.08 20.10 6.73
CA ALA A 337 -1.68 18.99 5.87
C ALA A 337 -0.22 18.59 6.13
N THR A 338 0.72 19.55 6.18
CA THR A 338 2.12 19.32 6.54
C THR A 338 2.25 18.67 7.91
N SER A 339 1.54 19.17 8.94
CA SER A 339 1.56 18.57 10.28
C SER A 339 1.13 17.10 10.27
N ILE A 340 0.07 16.77 9.53
CA ILE A 340 -0.43 15.39 9.42
C ILE A 340 0.58 14.51 8.69
N LEU A 341 1.20 15.00 7.60
CA LEU A 341 2.27 14.28 6.90
C LEU A 341 3.47 14.01 7.84
N GLY A 342 3.76 14.95 8.75
CA GLY A 342 4.74 14.76 9.83
C GLY A 342 4.36 13.63 10.79
N ASP A 343 3.11 13.63 11.28
CA ASP A 343 2.58 12.59 12.16
C ASP A 343 2.53 11.20 11.49
N MET A 344 2.40 11.16 10.16
CA MET A 344 2.50 9.95 9.35
C MET A 344 3.95 9.47 9.16
N GLY A 345 4.95 10.26 9.56
CA GLY A 345 6.38 9.98 9.38
C GLY A 345 6.88 10.21 7.96
N ILE A 346 6.11 10.90 7.11
CA ILE A 346 6.43 11.12 5.69
C ILE A 346 7.53 12.17 5.54
N LEU A 347 7.52 13.20 6.39
CA LEU A 347 8.44 14.33 6.25
C LEU A 347 9.91 13.96 6.56
N GLY A 348 10.17 12.90 7.33
CA GLY A 348 11.55 12.55 7.69
C GLY A 348 12.29 13.72 8.32
N ASP A 349 13.51 14.00 7.83
CA ASP A 349 14.38 15.09 8.27
C ASP A 349 14.44 16.18 7.18
N ILE A 350 13.29 16.82 6.88
CA ILE A 350 13.26 17.94 5.93
C ILE A 350 14.01 19.15 6.49
N ASP A 351 14.93 19.69 5.70
CA ASP A 351 15.72 20.88 6.07
C ASP A 351 14.90 22.18 6.07
N ASN A 352 13.87 22.31 5.20
CA ASN A 352 13.05 23.51 5.06
C ASN A 352 11.56 23.16 4.95
N ILE A 353 10.89 23.06 6.10
CA ILE A 353 9.47 22.68 6.20
C ILE A 353 8.53 23.79 5.72
N GLU A 354 8.96 25.05 5.83
CA GLU A 354 8.23 26.21 5.32
C GLU A 354 8.13 26.16 3.80
N ALA A 355 9.26 25.99 3.10
CA ALA A 355 9.27 25.86 1.64
C ALA A 355 8.44 24.66 1.15
N PHE A 356 8.52 23.53 1.85
CA PHE A 356 7.65 22.39 1.57
C PHE A 356 6.17 22.72 1.72
N SER A 357 5.80 23.47 2.78
CA SER A 357 4.41 23.86 3.03
C SER A 357 3.87 24.85 1.99
N GLU A 358 4.72 25.74 1.48
CA GLU A 358 4.40 26.65 0.38
C GLU A 358 4.18 25.88 -0.93
N ASP A 359 5.11 25.01 -1.32
CA ASP A 359 5.00 24.14 -2.50
C ASP A 359 3.76 23.22 -2.41
N LEU A 360 3.46 22.69 -1.21
CA LEU A 360 2.24 21.91 -0.96
C LEU A 360 0.99 22.78 -1.12
N GLY A 361 1.02 24.03 -0.67
CA GLY A 361 -0.05 25.00 -0.86
C GLY A 361 -0.37 25.25 -2.34
N GLU A 362 0.66 25.46 -3.17
CA GLU A 362 0.51 25.63 -4.61
C GLU A 362 -0.17 24.41 -5.26
N LEU A 363 0.25 23.20 -4.87
CA LEU A 363 -0.37 21.95 -5.33
C LEU A 363 -1.85 21.88 -4.92
N LEU A 364 -2.18 22.22 -3.69
CA LEU A 364 -3.57 22.22 -3.19
C LEU A 364 -4.46 23.26 -3.89
N ASP A 365 -3.91 24.43 -4.23
CA ASP A 365 -4.65 25.45 -4.97
C ASP A 365 -4.90 25.02 -6.42
N GLY A 366 -3.93 24.35 -7.06
CA GLY A 366 -4.07 23.78 -8.41
C GLY A 366 -5.23 22.77 -8.52
N LEU A 367 -5.48 21.99 -7.46
CA LEU A 367 -6.59 21.03 -7.40
C LEU A 367 -7.98 21.67 -7.44
N MET A 368 -8.09 22.95 -7.09
CA MET A 368 -9.36 23.66 -6.94
C MET A 368 -9.68 24.63 -8.08
N ILE A 369 -8.71 24.94 -8.95
CA ILE A 369 -8.90 25.82 -10.12
C ILE A 369 -9.53 25.05 -11.29
N GLY A 370 -9.42 23.73 -11.30
CA GLY A 370 -10.25 22.87 -12.15
C GLY A 370 -11.71 22.91 -11.70
N THR A 371 -12.63 22.79 -12.65
CA THR A 371 -14.01 22.38 -12.36
C THR A 371 -13.96 21.17 -11.43
N ILE A 372 -14.83 21.09 -10.42
CA ILE A 372 -14.89 20.05 -9.35
C ILE A 372 -14.93 18.59 -9.89
N GLY A 373 -14.91 18.39 -11.20
CA GLY A 373 -14.77 17.12 -11.90
C GLY A 373 -13.47 16.84 -12.68
N ASP A 374 -12.54 17.79 -12.86
CA ASP A 374 -11.40 17.64 -13.79
C ASP A 374 -10.03 17.39 -13.13
N VAL A 375 -10.00 17.03 -11.84
CA VAL A 375 -8.73 16.66 -11.19
C VAL A 375 -8.21 15.37 -11.81
N ASP A 376 -7.17 15.48 -12.62
CA ASP A 376 -6.46 14.33 -13.17
C ASP A 376 -5.58 13.71 -12.07
N ILE A 377 -6.00 12.54 -11.55
CA ILE A 377 -5.27 11.81 -10.51
C ILE A 377 -3.85 11.46 -10.97
N ARG A 378 -3.62 11.28 -12.28
CA ARG A 378 -2.29 11.02 -12.82
C ARG A 378 -1.38 12.23 -12.66
N THR A 379 -1.87 13.41 -12.98
CA THR A 379 -1.14 14.68 -12.81
C THR A 379 -0.87 14.93 -11.33
N LEU A 380 -1.88 14.79 -10.47
CA LEU A 380 -1.73 14.90 -9.02
C LEU A 380 -0.66 13.93 -8.49
N ARG A 381 -0.66 12.68 -8.94
CA ARG A 381 0.39 11.71 -8.57
C ARG A 381 1.76 12.21 -9.01
N ALA A 382 1.92 12.68 -10.24
CA ALA A 382 3.20 13.17 -10.75
C ALA A 382 3.74 14.36 -9.93
N ASP A 383 2.85 15.29 -9.55
CA ASP A 383 3.21 16.44 -8.71
C ASP A 383 3.63 16.00 -7.29
N ILE A 384 2.86 15.09 -6.68
CA ILE A 384 3.21 14.48 -5.38
C ILE A 384 4.57 13.78 -5.46
N MET A 385 4.85 13.02 -6.53
CA MET A 385 6.13 12.34 -6.68
C MET A 385 7.29 13.30 -6.93
N THR A 386 7.03 14.42 -7.60
CA THR A 386 8.03 15.47 -7.80
C THR A 386 8.40 16.13 -6.49
N LEU A 387 7.41 16.46 -5.64
CA LEU A 387 7.66 16.96 -4.28
C LEU A 387 8.36 15.91 -3.42
N ALA A 388 7.96 14.64 -3.53
CA ALA A 388 8.57 13.54 -2.78
C ALA A 388 10.06 13.39 -3.08
N TYR A 389 10.41 13.43 -4.36
CA TYR A 389 11.80 13.35 -4.81
C TYR A 389 12.61 14.58 -4.40
N ARG A 390 12.04 15.79 -4.56
CA ARG A 390 12.69 17.07 -4.22
C ARG A 390 12.99 17.21 -2.74
N TYR A 391 12.05 16.87 -1.87
CA TYR A 391 12.15 17.02 -0.41
C TYR A 391 12.55 15.73 0.30
N HIS A 392 12.94 14.69 -0.43
CA HIS A 392 13.32 13.38 0.11
C HIS A 392 12.28 12.79 1.08
N LEU A 393 10.99 12.94 0.73
CA LEU A 393 9.88 12.45 1.53
C LEU A 393 9.92 10.92 1.61
N LYS A 394 9.72 10.39 2.82
CA LYS A 394 9.62 8.95 3.08
C LYS A 394 8.19 8.49 2.88
N ILE A 395 7.73 8.42 1.63
CA ILE A 395 6.36 7.97 1.33
C ILE A 395 6.22 6.47 1.66
N PRO A 396 5.31 6.08 2.57
CA PRO A 396 5.02 4.69 2.83
C PRO A 396 4.51 3.96 1.59
N ALA A 397 5.00 2.74 1.36
CA ALA A 397 4.59 1.92 0.21
C ALA A 397 3.06 1.74 0.09
N TYR A 398 2.32 1.70 1.21
CA TYR A 398 0.87 1.56 1.14
C TYR A 398 0.17 2.77 0.50
N LEU A 399 0.74 3.98 0.60
CA LEU A 399 0.17 5.17 -0.05
C LEU A 399 0.46 5.15 -1.56
N THR A 400 1.66 4.72 -1.97
CA THR A 400 1.99 4.60 -3.39
C THR A 400 1.15 3.52 -4.06
N SER A 401 0.96 2.37 -3.40
CA SER A 401 0.02 1.34 -3.85
C SER A 401 -1.42 1.83 -3.90
N LEU A 402 -1.89 2.60 -2.89
CA LEU A 402 -3.24 3.15 -2.88
C LEU A 402 -3.46 4.13 -4.04
N MET A 403 -2.51 5.04 -4.30
CA MET A 403 -2.57 5.96 -5.45
C MET A 403 -2.61 5.20 -6.78
N LYS A 404 -1.75 4.19 -6.94
CA LYS A 404 -1.76 3.31 -8.12
C LYS A 404 -3.14 2.67 -8.31
N ALA A 405 -3.68 2.10 -7.24
CA ALA A 405 -4.96 1.41 -7.26
C ALA A 405 -6.12 2.34 -7.65
N LEU A 406 -6.14 3.58 -7.13
CA LEU A 406 -7.11 4.60 -7.50
C LEU A 406 -7.01 5.00 -8.99
N ILE A 407 -5.80 5.20 -9.52
CA ILE A 407 -5.57 5.51 -10.94
C ILE A 407 -6.05 4.36 -11.83
N THR A 408 -5.76 3.12 -11.45
CA THR A 408 -6.21 1.94 -12.21
C THR A 408 -7.73 1.85 -12.27
N VAL A 409 -8.41 2.11 -11.14
CA VAL A 409 -9.87 2.08 -11.06
C VAL A 409 -10.50 3.23 -11.82
N GLU A 410 -9.95 4.44 -11.72
CA GLU A 410 -10.40 5.58 -12.53
C GLU A 410 -10.23 5.32 -14.03
N GLY A 411 -9.08 4.79 -14.43
CA GLY A 411 -8.79 4.44 -15.83
C GLY A 411 -9.74 3.37 -16.36
N LEU A 412 -10.07 2.36 -15.56
CA LEU A 412 -11.08 1.35 -15.89
C LEU A 412 -12.48 1.96 -16.01
N GLY A 413 -12.84 2.85 -15.07
CA GLY A 413 -14.12 3.56 -15.08
C GLY A 413 -14.30 4.40 -16.34
N LYS A 414 -13.26 5.16 -16.73
CA LYS A 414 -13.21 5.95 -17.98
C LYS A 414 -13.22 5.08 -19.24
N LYS A 415 -12.62 3.88 -19.19
CA LYS A 415 -12.66 2.93 -20.31
C LYS A 415 -14.08 2.41 -20.56
N LEU A 416 -14.84 2.17 -19.50
CA LEU A 416 -16.24 1.73 -19.57
C LEU A 416 -17.19 2.87 -19.95
N ASP A 417 -17.01 4.03 -19.33
CA ASP A 417 -17.81 5.24 -19.55
C ASP A 417 -16.86 6.45 -19.68
N PRO A 418 -16.65 6.99 -20.89
CA PRO A 418 -15.77 8.14 -21.10
C PRO A 418 -16.16 9.40 -20.32
N THR A 419 -17.42 9.51 -19.88
CA THR A 419 -17.92 10.63 -19.07
C THR A 419 -17.77 10.39 -17.56
N PHE A 420 -17.19 9.25 -17.17
CA PHE A 420 -17.06 8.82 -15.79
C PHE A 420 -16.19 9.78 -14.97
N ASN A 421 -16.68 10.08 -13.76
CA ASN A 421 -15.98 10.86 -12.77
C ASN A 421 -15.93 10.12 -11.43
N ILE A 422 -14.71 9.81 -10.96
CA ILE A 422 -14.53 9.09 -9.68
C ILE A 422 -15.04 9.90 -8.49
N ASN A 423 -15.02 11.24 -8.54
CA ASN A 423 -15.43 12.11 -7.43
C ASN A 423 -16.92 12.03 -7.16
N GLU A 424 -17.74 11.79 -8.21
CA GLU A 424 -19.18 11.58 -8.08
C GLU A 424 -19.52 10.34 -7.25
N VAL A 425 -18.62 9.35 -7.23
CA VAL A 425 -18.76 8.11 -6.48
C VAL A 425 -18.08 8.20 -5.11
N ALA A 426 -16.89 8.78 -5.05
CA ALA A 426 -16.08 8.85 -3.83
C ALA A 426 -16.69 9.76 -2.76
N SER A 427 -17.21 10.93 -3.15
CA SER A 427 -17.78 11.93 -2.22
C SER A 427 -18.93 11.39 -1.36
N PRO A 428 -20.00 10.79 -1.93
CA PRO A 428 -21.11 10.27 -1.12
C PRO A 428 -20.68 9.09 -0.23
N LEU A 429 -19.76 8.26 -0.71
CA LEU A 429 -19.26 7.13 0.07
C LEU A 429 -18.41 7.60 1.26
N ALA A 430 -17.53 8.58 1.06
CA ALA A 430 -16.77 9.21 2.13
C ALA A 430 -17.68 9.85 3.18
N ALA A 431 -18.74 10.55 2.76
CA ALA A 431 -19.74 11.11 3.68
C ALA A 431 -20.47 10.03 4.50
N LYS A 432 -20.86 8.91 3.86
CA LYS A 432 -21.49 7.76 4.55
C LYS A 432 -20.54 7.16 5.59
N VAL A 433 -19.28 6.95 5.23
CA VAL A 433 -18.25 6.42 6.12
C VAL A 433 -18.00 7.36 7.30
N TYR A 434 -17.92 8.66 7.04
CA TYR A 434 -17.76 9.68 8.07
C TYR A 434 -18.94 9.66 9.05
N ALA A 435 -20.18 9.63 8.55
CA ALA A 435 -21.38 9.56 9.38
C ALA A 435 -21.41 8.30 10.24
N GLU A 436 -21.05 7.14 9.69
CA GLU A 436 -20.90 5.89 10.46
C GLU A 436 -19.84 5.99 11.56
N ARG A 437 -18.67 6.58 11.25
CA ARG A 437 -17.58 6.74 12.23
C ARG A 437 -17.88 7.74 13.33
N MET A 438 -18.66 8.78 13.03
CA MET A 438 -19.13 9.77 14.00
C MET A 438 -20.29 9.30 14.86
N LYS A 439 -20.79 8.06 14.67
CA LYS A 439 -21.79 7.49 15.58
C LYS A 439 -21.23 7.43 17.01
N PRO A 440 -22.01 7.82 18.04
CA PRO A 440 -21.56 7.88 19.44
C PRO A 440 -20.91 6.58 19.94
N LYS A 441 -21.41 5.42 19.48
CA LYS A 441 -20.87 4.09 19.82
C LYS A 441 -19.43 3.90 19.31
N ASN A 442 -19.10 4.40 18.13
CA ASN A 442 -17.79 4.27 17.52
C ASN A 442 -16.80 5.28 18.13
N ILE A 443 -17.27 6.49 18.42
CA ILE A 443 -16.51 7.49 19.19
C ILE A 443 -16.19 6.97 20.61
N ALA A 444 -17.17 6.37 21.29
CA ALA A 444 -16.96 5.79 22.62
C ALA A 444 -15.92 4.65 22.58
N ARG A 445 -15.97 3.76 21.58
CA ARG A 445 -14.97 2.70 21.36
C ARG A 445 -13.57 3.29 21.09
N TYR A 446 -13.50 4.34 20.28
CA TYR A 446 -12.25 5.06 20.01
C TYR A 446 -11.67 5.70 21.29
N ILE A 447 -12.49 6.40 22.07
CA ILE A 447 -12.09 7.00 23.35
C ILE A 447 -11.64 5.90 24.34
N GLN A 448 -12.35 4.77 24.39
CA GLN A 448 -11.98 3.63 25.22
C GLN A 448 -10.61 3.07 24.82
N ASN A 449 -10.36 2.85 23.53
CA ASN A 449 -9.08 2.37 23.03
C ASN A 449 -7.94 3.36 23.34
N ARG A 450 -8.19 4.66 23.18
CA ARG A 450 -7.24 5.74 23.49
C ARG A 450 -7.00 5.89 25.00
N TYR A 451 -8.01 5.67 25.84
CA TYR A 451 -7.87 5.65 27.30
C TYR A 451 -6.86 4.58 27.76
N TYR A 452 -6.88 3.40 27.15
CA TYR A 452 -5.93 2.34 27.48
C TYR A 452 -4.51 2.60 26.95
N GLN A 453 -4.36 3.31 25.83
CA GLN A 453 -3.06 3.57 25.20
C GLN A 453 -2.35 4.83 25.73
N ASP A 454 -3.06 5.92 25.99
CA ASP A 454 -2.44 7.21 26.35
C ASP A 454 -2.64 7.56 27.84
N ILE A 455 -3.85 7.29 28.38
CA ILE A 455 -4.23 7.73 29.73
C ILE A 455 -3.71 6.79 30.83
N ARG A 456 -3.47 5.51 30.54
CA ARG A 456 -2.88 4.56 31.51
C ARG A 456 -1.46 4.97 31.93
N TYR A 457 -0.68 5.59 31.03
CA TYR A 457 0.65 6.12 31.37
C TYR A 457 0.56 7.36 32.27
N LEU A 458 -0.43 8.23 32.05
CA LEU A 458 -0.72 9.35 32.96
C LEU A 458 -1.17 8.89 34.35
N LYS A 459 -1.88 7.77 34.46
CA LYS A 459 -2.31 7.19 35.74
C LYS A 459 -1.14 6.64 36.58
N ASN A 460 -0.05 6.25 35.94
CA ASN A 460 1.19 5.79 36.59
C ASN A 460 2.21 6.92 36.84
N LEU A 461 2.01 8.09 36.21
CA LEU A 461 2.83 9.29 36.41
C LEU A 461 2.96 9.66 37.90
N PRO A 462 1.88 9.79 38.71
CA PRO A 462 2.00 10.16 40.12
C PRO A 462 2.74 9.09 40.95
N MET A 463 2.65 7.81 40.58
CA MET A 463 3.30 6.73 41.32
C MET A 463 4.82 6.67 41.03
N ASN A 464 5.23 7.02 39.82
CA ASN A 464 6.64 7.18 39.46
C ASN A 464 7.22 8.50 39.97
N LEU A 465 6.46 9.60 39.96
CA LEU A 465 6.86 10.88 40.55
C LEU A 465 7.13 10.74 42.05
N ASN A 466 6.23 10.06 42.78
CA ASN A 466 6.39 9.82 44.21
C ASN A 466 7.57 8.90 44.54
N LYS A 467 7.91 7.93 43.68
CA LYS A 467 9.10 7.09 43.84
C LYS A 467 10.40 7.87 43.61
N THR A 468 10.41 8.82 42.69
CA THR A 468 11.55 9.71 42.46
C THR A 468 11.68 10.74 43.57
N LEU A 469 10.58 11.36 44.01
CA LEU A 469 10.55 12.32 45.12
C LEU A 469 10.94 11.69 46.48
N LYS A 470 10.55 10.45 46.76
CA LYS A 470 10.99 9.73 47.98
C LYS A 470 12.47 9.31 47.95
N LYS A 471 13.10 9.22 46.77
CA LYS A 471 14.53 8.91 46.63
C LYS A 471 15.42 10.15 46.73
N THR A 472 14.84 11.35 46.69
CA THR A 472 15.58 12.62 46.80
C THR A 472 15.21 13.28 48.12
N GLY A 473 15.55 12.62 49.22
CA GLY A 473 15.27 13.05 50.60
C GLY A 473 16.16 14.16 51.14
N GLU A 474 16.94 14.85 50.30
CA GLU A 474 17.80 15.95 50.72
C GLU A 474 17.61 17.15 49.80
N GLY A 475 17.35 18.29 50.43
CA GLY A 475 16.71 19.45 49.84
C GLY A 475 17.31 20.00 48.54
N LYS A 476 16.40 20.61 47.77
CA LYS A 476 16.57 21.41 46.53
C LYS A 476 16.61 20.61 45.22
N LEU A 477 15.41 20.36 44.69
CA LEU A 477 15.22 20.16 43.26
C LEU A 477 14.98 21.53 42.60
N LEU A 478 16.02 22.08 41.98
CA LEU A 478 15.84 23.08 40.92
C LEU A 478 15.40 22.31 39.67
N ILE A 479 14.10 22.30 39.41
CA ILE A 479 13.57 21.79 38.15
C ILE A 479 13.79 22.88 37.10
N ASN A 480 14.88 22.77 36.32
CA ASN A 480 14.97 23.47 35.04
C ASN A 480 14.06 22.74 34.05
N MET A 481 12.77 23.09 34.05
CA MET A 481 11.90 22.86 32.91
C MET A 481 11.99 24.09 32.02
N GLU A 482 12.83 24.04 31.00
CA GLU A 482 12.65 24.89 29.82
C GLU A 482 11.41 24.37 29.08
N MET A 483 10.24 24.83 29.53
CA MET A 483 9.03 24.81 28.70
C MET A 483 8.92 26.20 28.10
N ASP A 484 9.32 26.33 26.83
CA ASP A 484 9.07 27.52 26.02
C ASP A 484 7.57 27.65 25.72
N PHE A 485 6.80 28.05 26.73
CA PHE A 485 5.51 28.65 26.49
C PHE A 485 5.75 30.05 25.94
N THR A 486 5.37 30.29 24.69
CA THR A 486 5.29 31.67 24.18
C THR A 486 4.53 32.54 25.20
N PRO A 487 4.96 33.80 25.47
CA PRO A 487 4.32 34.70 26.45
C PRO A 487 2.81 34.91 26.23
N ARG A 488 2.30 34.55 25.05
CA ARG A 488 0.87 34.53 24.69
C ARG A 488 0.12 33.34 25.29
N ALA A 489 0.73 32.16 25.38
CA ALA A 489 0.12 30.96 25.93
C ALA A 489 -0.06 31.06 27.45
N THR A 490 0.96 31.54 28.16
CA THR A 490 0.88 31.80 29.60
C THR A 490 -0.20 32.83 29.92
N ARG A 491 -0.27 33.94 29.17
CA ARG A 491 -1.37 34.92 29.32
C ARG A 491 -2.74 34.31 29.11
N LYS A 492 -2.95 33.47 28.08
CA LYS A 492 -4.23 32.80 27.84
C LYS A 492 -4.60 31.84 28.97
N ILE A 493 -3.64 31.08 29.49
CA ILE A 493 -3.86 30.16 30.61
C ILE A 493 -4.22 30.94 31.87
N THR A 494 -3.48 32.01 32.21
CA THR A 494 -3.78 32.85 33.36
C THR A 494 -5.15 33.53 33.23
N GLN A 495 -5.54 33.95 32.02
CA GLN A 495 -6.88 34.48 31.75
C GLN A 495 -7.98 33.42 31.92
N LEU A 496 -7.76 32.19 31.48
CA LEU A 496 -8.71 31.09 31.67
C LEU A 496 -8.86 30.73 33.15
N ILE A 497 -7.76 30.62 33.89
CA ILE A 497 -7.77 30.37 35.34
C ILE A 497 -8.50 31.50 36.07
N SER A 498 -8.23 32.76 35.68
CA SER A 498 -8.92 33.92 36.27
C SER A 498 -10.42 33.90 35.97
N ARG A 499 -10.83 33.59 34.73
CA ARG A 499 -12.25 33.47 34.34
C ARG A 499 -12.96 32.35 35.07
N LEU A 500 -12.31 31.19 35.25
CA LEU A 500 -12.85 30.09 36.05
C LEU A 500 -13.00 30.48 37.53
N GLY A 501 -12.01 31.18 38.09
CA GLY A 501 -12.10 31.75 39.44
C GLY A 501 -13.29 32.70 39.58
N PHE A 502 -13.47 33.65 38.65
CA PHE A 502 -14.62 34.55 38.64
C PHE A 502 -15.95 33.80 38.49
N ALA A 503 -16.04 32.80 37.61
CA ALA A 503 -17.25 32.01 37.42
C ALA A 503 -17.63 31.21 38.67
N MET A 504 -16.66 30.66 39.39
CA MET A 504 -16.92 29.96 40.66
C MET A 504 -17.38 30.92 41.75
N ILE A 505 -16.78 32.11 41.84
CA ILE A 505 -17.18 33.14 42.81
C ILE A 505 -18.60 33.64 42.51
N THR A 506 -18.92 33.93 41.24
CA THR A 506 -20.27 34.39 40.86
C THR A 506 -21.30 33.30 41.10
N THR A 507 -20.98 32.04 40.78
CA THR A 507 -21.86 30.90 41.05
C THR A 507 -22.08 30.73 42.56
N GLY A 508 -21.02 30.81 43.37
CA GLY A 508 -21.11 30.76 44.83
C GLY A 508 -21.93 31.91 45.42
N ALA A 509 -21.77 33.13 44.89
CA ALA A 509 -22.56 34.29 45.29
C ALA A 509 -24.03 34.18 44.90
N LEU A 510 -24.33 33.63 43.71
CA LEU A 510 -25.71 33.37 43.26
C LEU A 510 -26.38 32.29 44.11
N ILE A 511 -25.67 31.20 44.41
CA ILE A 511 -26.17 30.14 45.30
C ILE A 511 -26.37 30.69 46.71
N GLY A 512 -25.42 31.47 47.25
CA GLY A 512 -25.55 32.11 48.56
C GLY A 512 -26.73 33.08 48.63
N SER A 513 -26.91 33.92 47.60
CA SER A 513 -28.05 34.83 47.49
C SER A 513 -29.38 34.08 47.40
N ALA A 514 -29.44 33.01 46.59
CA ALA A 514 -30.63 32.16 46.49
C ALA A 514 -30.96 31.49 47.82
N LEU A 515 -29.97 31.01 48.57
CA LEU A 515 -30.16 30.42 49.90
C LEU A 515 -30.67 31.46 50.91
N VAL A 516 -30.13 32.68 50.92
CA VAL A 516 -30.60 33.77 51.79
C VAL A 516 -32.03 34.19 51.45
N LEU A 517 -32.37 34.26 50.16
CA LEU A 517 -33.74 34.52 49.69
C LEU A 517 -34.70 33.40 50.13
N MET A 518 -34.26 32.14 50.11
CA MET A 518 -35.05 31.01 50.61
C MET A 518 -35.24 31.05 52.13
N THR A 519 -34.26 31.55 52.90
CA THR A 519 -34.41 31.66 54.37
C THR A 519 -35.25 32.87 54.81
N ASN A 520 -35.31 33.94 54.01
CA ASN A 520 -36.17 35.11 54.26
C ASN A 520 -37.63 34.92 53.83
N HIS A 521 -37.96 33.75 53.24
CA HIS A 521 -39.33 33.29 53.03
C HIS A 521 -39.59 32.06 53.89
N SER A 522 -39.71 32.27 55.21
CA SER A 522 -40.61 31.47 56.03
C SER A 522 -41.96 32.21 56.12
N PRO A 523 -43.10 31.50 56.05
CA PRO A 523 -44.44 32.09 55.92
C PRO A 523 -44.86 33.00 57.06
#